data_AF-A0A1Z8QIW7-F1
#
_entry.id   AF-A0A1Z8QIW7-F1
#
_cell.length_a   1.000
_cell.length_b   1.000
_cell.length_c   1.000
_cell.angle_alpha   90.00
_cell.angle_beta   90.00
_cell.angle_gamma   90.00
#
_symmetry.space_group_name_H-M   'P 1'
#
loop_
_entity.id
_entity.type
_entity.pdbx_description
1 polymer ?
#
loop_
_entity_poly.entity_id
_entity_poly.type
_entity_poly.pdbx_seq_one_letter_code
_entity_poly.pdbx_strand_id
1 'polypeptide(L)'
;MQSKTPSKIKFSGEITWESVQNLMEKKALELEEIVSNLDVSLSTDPNQIILDLSEVTKVDMCALALVLEIEKKIKILSKGKPILSLLWQNVPSDLISLADLSGLTDYLEFK
;
A
#
# COMPACT_ATOMS: atom_id res chain seq x y z
N MET A 1 16.45 9.98 -20.88
CA MET A 1 15.17 9.92 -20.13
C MET A 1 15.50 9.28 -18.80
N GLN A 2 15.46 10.02 -17.69
CA GLN A 2 15.64 9.43 -16.36
C GLN A 2 14.36 8.70 -16.00
N SER A 3 14.39 7.37 -15.95
CA SER A 3 13.29 6.57 -15.42
C SER A 3 13.09 6.99 -13.96
N LYS A 4 11.94 7.60 -13.65
CA LYS A 4 11.51 7.79 -12.26
C LYS A 4 11.28 6.38 -11.69
N THR A 5 12.16 5.94 -10.80
CA THR A 5 11.98 4.67 -10.09
C THR A 5 10.71 4.76 -9.24
N PRO A 6 9.77 3.80 -9.34
CA PRO A 6 8.58 3.82 -8.50
C PRO A 6 8.97 3.74 -7.03
N SER A 7 8.28 4.50 -6.17
CA SER A 7 8.51 4.46 -4.72
C SER A 7 7.99 3.13 -4.20
N LYS A 8 8.85 2.35 -3.54
CA LYS A 8 8.53 0.99 -3.11
C LYS A 8 8.57 0.89 -1.59
N ILE A 9 7.46 0.50 -0.98
CA ILE A 9 7.33 0.20 0.45
C ILE A 9 7.28 -1.31 0.61
N LYS A 10 8.21 -1.86 1.40
CA LYS A 10 8.24 -3.29 1.69
C LYS A 10 7.54 -3.62 3.01
N PHE A 11 6.77 -4.69 3.01
CA PHE A 11 6.18 -5.31 4.20
C PHE A 11 6.92 -6.62 4.48
N SER A 12 7.25 -6.85 5.75
CA SER A 12 8.05 -7.99 6.18
C SER A 12 7.55 -8.55 7.50
N GLY A 13 7.62 -9.87 7.68
CA GLY A 13 7.20 -10.55 8.91
C GLY A 13 5.71 -10.86 8.96
N GLU A 14 5.17 -10.98 10.17
CA GLU A 14 3.74 -11.27 10.38
C GLU A 14 2.92 -9.97 10.38
N ILE A 15 1.78 -9.96 9.70
CA ILE A 15 0.77 -8.90 9.77
C ILE A 15 -0.45 -9.49 10.48
N THR A 16 -0.43 -9.43 11.80
CA THR A 16 -1.47 -9.98 12.68
C THR A 16 -1.97 -8.91 13.63
N TRP A 17 -3.02 -9.20 14.40
CA TRP A 17 -3.50 -8.31 15.46
C TRP A 17 -2.39 -7.74 16.35
N GLU A 18 -1.38 -8.54 16.69
CA GLU A 18 -0.29 -8.13 17.59
C GLU A 18 0.71 -7.17 16.92
N SER A 19 0.93 -7.31 15.61
CA SER A 19 1.93 -6.51 14.89
C SER A 19 1.33 -5.32 14.13
N VAL A 20 0.03 -5.37 13.81
CA VAL A 20 -0.62 -4.45 12.86
C VAL A 20 -0.55 -2.99 13.30
N GLN A 21 -0.67 -2.69 14.60
CA GLN A 21 -0.64 -1.31 15.10
C GLN A 21 0.74 -0.67 14.88
N ASN A 22 1.80 -1.34 15.34
CA ASN A 22 3.17 -0.89 15.13
C ASN A 22 3.52 -0.78 13.64
N LEU A 23 3.04 -1.74 12.85
CA LEU A 23 3.29 -1.78 11.42
C LEU A 23 2.55 -0.63 10.70
N MET A 24 1.32 -0.33 11.11
CA MET A 24 0.54 0.79 10.60
C MET A 24 1.23 2.12 10.87
N GLU A 25 1.67 2.39 12.09
CA GLU A 25 2.36 3.65 12.44
C GLU A 25 3.63 3.85 11.62
N LYS A 26 4.45 2.80 11.50
CA LYS A 26 5.70 2.86 10.73
C LYS A 26 5.44 3.10 9.25
N LYS A 27 4.49 2.37 8.65
CA LYS A 27 4.19 2.48 7.21
C LYS A 27 3.42 3.75 6.88
N ALA A 28 2.63 4.26 7.81
CA ALA A 28 1.96 5.54 7.74
C ALA A 28 2.95 6.71 7.59
N LEU A 29 4.05 6.70 8.36
CA LEU A 29 5.11 7.71 8.29
C LEU A 29 5.91 7.61 7.00
N GLU A 30 6.32 6.39 6.62
CA GLU A 30 7.05 6.12 5.38
C GLU A 30 6.23 6.57 4.15
N LEU A 31 4.92 6.34 4.19
CA LEU A 31 4.02 6.79 3.14
C LEU A 31 3.89 8.32 3.06
N GLU A 32 3.75 9.00 4.20
CA GLU A 32 3.70 10.46 4.23
C GLU A 32 5.00 11.09 3.72
N GLU A 33 6.14 10.51 4.07
CA GLU A 33 7.45 10.93 3.59
C GLU A 33 7.56 10.77 2.07
N ILE A 34 7.19 9.61 1.52
CA ILE A 34 7.14 9.37 0.07
C ILE A 34 6.24 10.42 -0.59
N VAL A 35 5.00 10.57 -0.13
CA VAL A 35 4.03 11.49 -0.76
C VAL A 35 4.45 12.96 -0.63
N SER A 36 5.20 13.32 0.40
CA SER A 36 5.76 14.67 0.57
C SER A 36 6.95 14.92 -0.36
N ASN A 37 7.76 13.89 -0.61
CA ASN A 37 8.94 13.94 -1.49
C ASN A 37 8.60 13.71 -2.97
N LEU A 38 7.38 13.30 -3.31
CA LEU A 38 6.94 13.19 -4.69
C LEU A 38 6.92 14.56 -5.35
N ASP A 39 7.83 14.73 -6.30
CA ASP A 39 7.98 15.94 -7.10
C ASP A 39 6.71 16.16 -7.94
N VAL A 40 5.93 17.19 -7.60
CA VAL A 40 4.63 17.53 -8.19
C VAL A 40 4.78 18.19 -9.57
N SER A 41 6.00 18.23 -10.11
CA SER A 41 6.35 18.84 -11.38
C SER A 41 5.73 18.09 -12.56
N LEU A 42 4.47 18.43 -12.91
CA LEU A 42 3.79 18.32 -14.22
C LEU A 42 4.09 17.07 -15.09
N SER A 43 4.53 15.96 -14.51
CA SER A 43 4.79 14.74 -15.26
C SER A 43 3.46 14.04 -15.46
N THR A 44 3.11 13.80 -16.71
CA THR A 44 1.92 13.06 -17.13
C THR A 44 1.91 11.60 -16.65
N ASP A 45 3.04 11.11 -16.13
CA ASP A 45 3.15 9.78 -15.56
C ASP A 45 2.62 9.76 -14.12
N PRO A 46 1.67 8.87 -13.80
CA PRO A 46 1.17 8.71 -12.44
C PRO A 46 2.34 8.32 -11.54
N ASN A 47 2.50 9.05 -10.44
CA ASN A 47 3.47 8.68 -9.42
C ASN A 47 2.98 7.37 -8.78
N GLN A 48 3.65 6.27 -9.12
CA GLN A 48 3.26 4.93 -8.66
C GLN A 48 3.97 4.58 -7.36
N ILE A 49 3.20 4.14 -6.37
CA ILE A 49 3.67 3.59 -5.11
C ILE A 49 3.42 2.08 -5.13
N ILE A 50 4.49 1.30 -4.98
CA ILE A 50 4.45 -0.16 -4.94
C ILE A 50 4.51 -0.60 -3.48
N LEU A 51 3.52 -1.38 -3.04
CA LEU A 51 3.47 -2.02 -1.73
C LEU A 51 3.79 -3.52 -1.92
N ASP A 52 4.98 -3.93 -1.50
CA ASP A 52 5.51 -5.28 -1.73
C ASP A 52 5.40 -6.14 -0.47
N LEU A 53 4.67 -7.25 -0.56
CA LEU A 53 4.43 -8.18 0.53
C LEU A 53 5.25 -9.48 0.40
N SER A 54 6.27 -9.52 -0.46
CA SER A 54 7.11 -10.73 -0.67
C SER A 54 7.80 -11.26 0.59
N GLU A 55 8.02 -10.42 1.60
CA GLU A 55 8.65 -10.80 2.86
C GLU A 55 7.62 -11.02 3.99
N VAL A 56 6.31 -10.97 3.68
CA VAL A 56 5.23 -11.24 4.64
C VAL A 56 5.04 -12.74 4.78
N THR A 57 5.15 -13.24 6.00
CA THR A 57 5.13 -14.68 6.29
C THR A 57 3.78 -15.17 6.81
N LYS A 58 2.94 -14.27 7.31
CA LYS A 58 1.63 -14.60 7.89
C LYS A 58 0.71 -13.38 7.89
N VAL A 59 -0.57 -13.60 7.65
CA VAL A 59 -1.62 -12.58 7.65
C VAL A 59 -2.85 -13.08 8.39
N ASP A 60 -3.56 -12.18 9.06
CA ASP A 60 -4.93 -12.40 9.55
C ASP A 60 -5.87 -11.29 9.07
N MET A 61 -7.11 -11.24 9.58
CA MET A 61 -8.09 -10.21 9.24
C MET A 61 -7.59 -8.78 9.47
N CYS A 62 -6.65 -8.55 10.38
CA CYS A 62 -6.06 -7.24 10.62
C CYS A 62 -5.16 -6.80 9.47
N ALA A 63 -4.57 -7.73 8.72
CA ALA A 63 -3.84 -7.39 7.50
C ALA A 63 -4.77 -6.76 6.45
N LEU A 64 -6.01 -7.25 6.32
CA LEU A 64 -7.00 -6.66 5.43
C LEU A 64 -7.41 -5.26 5.91
N ALA A 65 -7.60 -5.06 7.22
CA ALA A 65 -7.87 -3.73 7.78
C ALA A 65 -6.71 -2.75 7.51
N LEU A 66 -5.46 -3.22 7.62
CA LEU A 66 -4.27 -2.43 7.31
C LEU A 66 -4.25 -2.01 5.83
N VAL A 67 -4.54 -2.93 4.91
CA VAL A 67 -4.65 -2.64 3.47
C VAL A 67 -5.66 -1.52 3.21
N LEU A 68 -6.85 -1.61 3.79
CA LEU A 68 -7.92 -0.63 3.62
C LEU A 68 -7.56 0.75 4.19
N GLU A 69 -6.91 0.80 5.34
CA GLU A 69 -6.47 2.06 5.93
C GLU A 69 -5.33 2.71 5.13
N ILE A 70 -4.41 1.93 4.56
CA ILE A 70 -3.38 2.45 3.64
C ILE A 70 -4.02 3.04 2.38
N GLU A 71 -4.92 2.30 1.73
CA GLU A 71 -5.70 2.77 0.57
C GLU A 71 -6.41 4.10 0.87
N LYS A 72 -7.10 4.16 1.99
CA LYS A 72 -7.81 5.37 2.45
C LYS A 72 -6.84 6.52 2.71
N LYS A 73 -5.70 6.25 3.36
CA LYS A 73 -4.70 7.27 3.66
C LYS A 73 -4.10 7.85 2.38
N ILE A 74 -3.80 7.00 1.39
CA ILE A 74 -3.29 7.45 0.09
C ILE A 74 -4.34 8.25 -0.66
N LYS A 75 -5.61 7.81 -0.66
CA LYS A 75 -6.71 8.61 -1.25
C LYS A 75 -6.82 9.98 -0.61
N ILE A 76 -6.65 10.10 0.72
CA ILE A 76 -6.64 11.39 1.43
C ILE A 76 -5.42 12.22 1.02
N LEU A 77 -4.22 11.64 1.04
CA LEU A 77 -2.98 12.33 0.67
C LEU A 77 -2.94 12.74 -0.82
N SER A 78 -3.69 12.05 -1.66
CA SER A 78 -3.86 12.34 -3.09
C SER A 78 -4.83 13.50 -3.35
N LYS A 79 -5.68 13.88 -2.39
CA LYS A 79 -6.63 14.99 -2.58
C LYS A 79 -5.86 16.29 -2.80
N GLY A 80 -5.80 16.74 -4.05
CA GLY A 80 -5.11 17.97 -4.46
C GLY A 80 -3.70 17.76 -5.05
N LYS A 81 -3.24 16.52 -5.24
CA LYS A 81 -1.98 16.16 -5.89
C LYS A 81 -2.23 15.35 -7.18
N PRO A 82 -1.28 15.29 -8.14
CA PRO A 82 -1.39 14.44 -9.32
C PRO A 82 -1.60 12.97 -8.94
N ILE A 83 -2.29 12.24 -9.82
CA ILE A 83 -2.79 10.88 -9.60
C ILE A 83 -1.69 9.98 -9.01
N LEU A 84 -1.86 9.59 -7.74
CA LEU A 84 -1.07 8.53 -7.11
C LEU A 84 -1.70 7.19 -7.45
N SER A 85 -0.95 6.34 -8.15
CA SER A 85 -1.35 4.95 -8.39
C SER A 85 -0.75 4.09 -7.29
N LEU A 86 -1.60 3.30 -6.65
CA LEU A 86 -1.20 2.25 -5.71
C LEU A 86 -1.10 0.92 -6.45
N LEU A 87 -0.07 0.15 -6.14
CA LEU A 87 0.09 -1.20 -6.64
C LEU A 87 0.51 -2.14 -5.51
N TRP A 88 -0.34 -3.09 -5.17
CA TRP A 88 0.02 -4.20 -4.28
C TRP A 88 0.73 -5.28 -5.11
N GLN A 89 1.90 -5.74 -4.65
CA GLN A 89 2.69 -6.79 -5.29
C GLN A 89 3.00 -7.92 -4.29
N ASN A 90 3.13 -9.14 -4.83
CA ASN A 90 3.49 -10.34 -4.06
C ASN A 90 2.54 -10.56 -2.86
N VAL A 91 1.25 -10.30 -3.08
CA VAL A 91 0.22 -10.39 -2.03
C VAL A 91 0.07 -11.85 -1.59
N PRO A 92 0.16 -12.18 -0.29
CA PRO A 92 -0.06 -13.53 0.20
C PRO A 92 -1.45 -14.05 -0.20
N SER A 93 -1.54 -15.31 -0.64
CA SER A 93 -2.81 -15.94 -1.04
C SER A 93 -3.87 -15.89 0.04
N ASP A 94 -3.46 -15.97 1.30
CA ASP A 94 -4.35 -15.86 2.45
C ASP A 94 -5.00 -14.48 2.52
N LEU A 95 -4.26 -13.41 2.21
CA LEU A 95 -4.81 -12.04 2.20
C LEU A 95 -5.79 -11.83 1.04
N ILE A 96 -5.51 -12.43 -0.13
CA ILE A 96 -6.44 -12.45 -1.27
C ILE A 96 -7.73 -13.18 -0.88
N SER A 97 -7.61 -14.34 -0.22
CA SER A 97 -8.76 -15.12 0.24
C SER A 97 -9.59 -14.37 1.29
N LEU A 98 -8.93 -13.63 2.20
CA LEU A 98 -9.61 -12.77 3.17
C LEU A 98 -10.37 -11.62 2.50
N ALA A 99 -9.80 -11.01 1.45
CA ALA A 99 -10.49 -9.99 0.68
C ALA A 99 -11.72 -10.54 -0.04
N ASP A 100 -11.63 -11.75 -0.60
CA ASP A 100 -12.74 -12.45 -1.25
C ASP A 100 -13.88 -12.79 -0.28
N LEU A 101 -13.53 -13.40 0.86
CA LEU A 101 -14.49 -13.70 1.93
C LEU A 101 -15.19 -12.44 2.47
N SER A 102 -14.54 -11.28 2.37
CA SER A 102 -15.08 -9.99 2.81
C SER A 102 -15.82 -9.24 1.70
N GLY A 103 -15.87 -9.77 0.47
CA GLY A 103 -16.48 -9.10 -0.69
C GLY A 103 -15.73 -7.84 -1.14
N LEU A 104 -14.42 -7.76 -0.89
CA LEU A 104 -13.58 -6.59 -1.16
C LEU A 104 -12.65 -6.76 -2.36
N THR A 105 -12.69 -7.91 -3.05
CA THR A 105 -11.85 -8.20 -4.22
C THR A 105 -11.96 -7.14 -5.31
N ASP A 106 -13.16 -6.63 -5.58
CA ASP A 106 -13.38 -5.59 -6.59
C ASP A 106 -12.90 -4.20 -6.15
N TYR A 107 -12.71 -3.99 -4.85
CA TYR A 107 -12.22 -2.73 -4.28
C TYR A 107 -10.70 -2.69 -4.16
N LEU A 108 -10.07 -3.86 -4.00
CA LEU A 108 -8.63 -4.01 -3.82
C LEU A 108 -8.03 -4.61 -5.09
N GLU A 109 -7.40 -3.76 -5.91
CA GLU A 109 -6.67 -4.22 -7.10
C GLU A 109 -5.33 -4.89 -6.69
N PHE A 110 -5.40 -6.12 -6.20
CA PHE A 110 -4.22 -6.97 -6.02
C PHE A 110 -3.73 -7.46 -7.40
N LYS A 111 -2.45 -7.24 -7.72
CA LYS A 111 -1.83 -7.66 -8.98
C LYS A 111 -0.68 -8.63 -8.77
#